data_AF-V9ESF2-F1
#
_entry.id   AF-V9ESF2-F1
#
_cell.length_a   1.000
_cell.length_b   1.000
_cell.length_c   1.000
_cell.angle_alpha   90.00
_cell.angle_beta   90.00
_cell.angle_gamma   90.00
#
_symmetry.space_group_name_H-M   'P 1'
#
loop_
_entity.id
_entity.type
_entity.pdbx_description
1 polymer ?
#
loop_
_entity_poly.entity_id
_entity_poly.type
_entity_poly.pdbx_seq_one_letter_code
_entity_poly.pdbx_strand_id
1 'polypeptide(L)' 'MSGFRARWAELKKEGWTSRRPVGLSDNFTYIKPGKTKKDTHGIDYFVGEEELMRHLDRIDLGRPLLLIFCM' A
#
# COMPACT_ATOMS: atom_id res chain seq x y z
N MET A 1 -11.83 -13.08 -3.91
CA MET A 1 -10.75 -12.32 -3.25
C MET A 1 -11.00 -10.84 -3.49
N SER A 2 -11.64 -10.14 -2.56
CA SER A 2 -12.05 -8.73 -2.75
C SER A 2 -11.86 -7.93 -1.46
N GLY A 3 -10.70 -8.08 -0.83
CA GLY A 3 -10.31 -7.32 0.37
C GLY A 3 -9.52 -6.04 0.08
N PHE A 4 -8.99 -5.87 -1.14
CA PHE A 4 -8.11 -4.75 -1.50
C PHE A 4 -8.76 -3.38 -1.24
N ARG A 5 -10.02 -3.20 -1.63
CA ARG A 5 -10.73 -1.92 -1.46
C ARG A 5 -10.90 -1.52 0.00
N ALA A 6 -11.15 -2.49 0.89
CA ALA A 6 -11.27 -2.26 2.32
C ALA A 6 -9.90 -1.89 2.91
N ARG A 7 -8.87 -2.70 2.64
CA ARG A 7 -7.50 -2.41 3.07
C ARG A 7 -7.00 -1.07 2.55
N TRP A 8 -7.28 -0.73 1.29
CA TRP A 8 -6.93 0.55 0.69
C TRP A 8 -7.66 1.74 1.34
N ALA A 9 -8.89 1.56 1.81
CA ALA A 9 -9.59 2.61 2.56
C ALA A 9 -8.88 2.92 3.89
N GLU A 10 -8.37 1.90 4.57
CA GLU A 10 -7.62 2.05 5.82
C GLU A 10 -6.24 2.67 5.60
N LEU A 11 -5.52 2.22 4.57
CA LEU A 11 -4.26 2.84 4.17
C LEU A 11 -4.44 4.33 3.84
N LYS A 12 -5.54 4.71 3.18
CA LYS A 12 -5.84 6.13 2.97
C LYS A 12 -6.09 6.89 4.28
N LYS A 13 -6.69 6.28 5.31
CA LYS A 13 -6.83 6.90 6.64
C LYS A 13 -5.46 7.12 7.30
N GLU A 14 -4.51 6.21 7.10
CA GLU A 14 -3.13 6.36 7.57
C GLU A 14 -2.30 7.38 6.77
N GLY A 15 -2.84 7.91 5.66
CA GLY A 15 -2.17 8.90 4.83
C GLY A 15 -1.40 8.32 3.63
N TRP A 16 -1.67 7.08 3.25
CA TRP A 16 -1.14 6.51 2.01
C TRP A 16 -1.72 7.25 0.80
N THR A 17 -0.87 7.45 -0.20
CA THR A 17 -1.24 8.14 -1.44
C THR A 17 -0.99 7.24 -2.63
N SER A 18 -1.87 7.29 -3.63
CA SER A 18 -1.63 6.64 -4.92
C SER A 18 -1.38 7.69 -5.99
N ARG A 19 -0.47 7.37 -6.91
CA ARG A 19 -0.23 8.13 -8.12
C ARG A 19 -0.64 7.29 -9.32
N ARG A 20 -1.34 7.95 -10.24
CA ARG A 20 -1.65 7.35 -11.53
C ARG A 20 -0.34 7.04 -12.26
N PRO A 21 -0.31 5.96 -13.04
CA PRO A 21 0.79 5.72 -13.94
C PRO A 21 0.98 6.92 -14.87
N VAL A 22 2.23 7.20 -15.25
CA VAL A 22 2.55 8.28 -16.18
C VAL A 22 3.12 7.63 -17.44
N GLY A 23 2.41 7.77 -18.57
CA GLY A 23 2.82 7.21 -19.86
C GLY A 23 2.12 5.88 -20.20
N LEU A 24 2.89 4.93 -20.77
CA LEU A 24 2.42 3.63 -21.30
C LEU A 24 2.31 2.51 -20.25
N SER A 25 2.67 2.78 -19.00
CA SER A 25 2.55 1.81 -17.91
C SER A 25 1.12 1.80 -17.38
N ASP A 26 0.50 0.64 -17.16
CA ASP A 26 -0.84 0.54 -16.56
C ASP A 26 -0.81 0.47 -15.02
N ASN A 27 0.39 0.35 -14.44
CA ASN A 27 0.54 0.06 -13.01
C ASN A 27 0.42 1.33 -12.17
N PHE A 28 -0.54 1.33 -11.23
CA PHE A 28 -0.65 2.36 -10.21
C PHE A 28 0.54 2.32 -9.25
N THR A 29 1.05 3.50 -8.88
CA THR A 29 2.11 3.60 -7.86
C THR A 29 1.48 3.96 -6.52
N TYR A 30 1.73 3.16 -5.49
CA TYR A 30 1.28 3.38 -4.12
C TYR A 30 2.44 3.87 -3.26
N ILE A 31 2.25 4.91 -2.48
CA ILE A 31 3.29 5.60 -1.71
C ILE A 31 2.86 5.66 -0.24
N LYS A 32 3.78 5.27 0.66
CA LYS A 32 3.56 5.27 2.10
C LYS A 32 3.45 6.70 2.66
N PRO A 33 2.63 6.96 3.69
CA PRO A 33 2.58 8.23 4.40
C PRO A 33 3.96 8.66 4.89
N GLY A 34 4.27 9.95 4.75
CA GLY A 34 5.54 10.52 5.20
C GLY A 34 6.76 10.14 4.35
N LYS A 35 6.56 9.41 3.26
CA LYS A 35 7.62 9.00 2.32
C LYS A 35 7.44 9.66 0.96
N THR A 36 8.53 9.72 0.20
CA THR A 36 8.55 10.38 -1.11
C THR A 36 9.01 9.41 -2.20
N LYS A 37 8.68 9.72 -3.46
CA LYS A 37 9.09 8.92 -4.64
C LYS A 37 10.63 8.90 -4.87
N LYS A 38 11.42 9.54 -4.01
CA LYS A 38 12.89 9.49 -4.01
C LYS A 38 13.43 8.30 -3.21
N ASP A 39 12.57 7.63 -2.47
CA ASP A 39 12.94 6.56 -1.57
C ASP A 39 12.92 5.18 -2.29
N THR A 40 13.05 4.06 -1.59
CA THR A 40 13.38 2.76 -2.23
C THR A 40 12.13 2.01 -2.72
N HIS A 41 12.21 1.45 -3.93
CA HIS A 41 11.16 0.58 -4.50
C HIS A 41 10.91 -0.64 -3.61
N GLY A 42 9.65 -0.98 -3.35
CA GLY A 42 9.25 -2.13 -2.53
C GLY A 42 9.37 -1.90 -1.01
N ILE A 43 9.73 -0.68 -0.59
CA ILE A 43 9.81 -0.28 0.82
C ILE A 43 8.97 0.98 1.06
N ASP A 44 9.19 2.02 0.24
CA ASP A 44 8.57 3.34 0.39
C ASP A 44 7.52 3.63 -0.68
N TYR A 45 7.71 3.08 -1.89
CA TYR A 45 6.69 3.07 -2.94
C TYR A 45 6.60 1.69 -3.60
N PHE A 46 5.37 1.32 -3.99
CA PHE A 46 5.01 0.02 -4.56
C PHE A 46 4.34 0.22 -5.91
N VAL A 47 4.58 -0.67 -6.86
CA VAL A 47 4.03 -0.56 -8.21
C VAL A 47 3.06 -1.72 -8.46
N GLY A 48 1.77 -1.38 -8.47
CA GLY A 48 0.69 -2.33 -8.66
C GLY A 48 0.07 -2.85 -7.35
N GLU A 49 -1.15 -3.34 -7.46
CA GLU A 49 -1.94 -3.83 -6.32
C GLU A 49 -1.33 -5.09 -5.70
N GLU A 50 -0.76 -5.96 -6.52
CA GLU A 50 -0.21 -7.24 -6.07
C GLU A 50 1.01 -7.07 -5.16
N GLU A 51 1.93 -6.17 -5.54
CA GLU A 51 3.13 -5.90 -4.74
C GLU A 51 2.76 -5.28 -3.39
N LEU A 52 1.80 -4.35 -3.40
CA LEU A 52 1.28 -3.74 -2.19
C LEU A 52 0.64 -4.79 -1.27
N MET A 53 -0.21 -5.65 -1.82
CA MET A 53 -0.88 -6.70 -1.04
C MET A 53 0.12 -7.69 -0.42
N ARG A 54 1.12 -8.15 -1.19
CA ARG A 54 2.18 -9.03 -0.66
C ARG A 54 2.97 -8.37 0.48
N HIS A 55 3.20 -7.06 0.41
CA HIS A 55 3.85 -6.32 1.49
C HIS A 55 2.97 -6.24 2.75
N LEU A 56 1.68 -5.95 2.58
CA LEU A 56 0.71 -5.91 3.68
C LEU A 56 0.55 -7.28 4.32
N ASP A 57 0.44 -8.35 3.53
CA ASP A 57 0.34 -9.72 4.03
C ASP A 57 1.58 -10.09 4.85
N ARG A 58 2.78 -9.68 4.43
CA ARG A 58 4.01 -9.88 5.21
C ARG A 58 4.02 -9.08 6.52
N ILE A 59 3.50 -7.85 6.53
CA ILE A 59 3.39 -7.05 7.75
C ILE A 59 2.38 -7.68 8.71
N ASP A 60 1.22 -8.10 8.19
CA ASP A 60 0.15 -8.76 8.95
C ASP A 60 0.63 -10.10 9.54
N LEU A 61 1.45 -10.86 8.81
CA LEU A 61 2.05 -12.10 9.31
C LEU A 61 3.14 -11.86 10.37
N GLY A 62 3.80 -10.70 10.36
CA GLY A 62 4.91 -10.35 11.25
C GLY A 62 4.51 -9.61 12.54
N ARG A 63 3.26 -9.16 12.66
CA ARG A 63 2.72 -8.53 13.88
C ARG A 63 1.48 -9.29 14.34
N PRO A 64 1.52 -10.02 15.48
CA PRO A 64 0.29 -10.50 16.07
C PRO A 64 -0.48 -9.28 16.58
N LEU A 65 -1.59 -8.95 15.90
CA LEU A 65 -2.78 -8.34 16.51
C LEU A 65 -2.51 -7.19 17.50
N LEU A 66 -2.12 -6.01 17.00
CA LEU A 66 -2.36 -4.78 17.75
C LEU A 66 -3.15 -3.78 16.89
N LEU A 67 -4.48 -3.95 16.90
CA LEU A 67 -5.46 -2.88 17.17
C LEU A 67 -5.94 -1.89 16.07
N ILE A 68 -5.94 -2.17 14.75
CA ILE A 68 -6.45 -1.14 13.79
C ILE A 68 -7.50 -1.60 12.76
N PHE A 69 -7.66 -2.89 12.45
CA PHE A 69 -8.59 -3.32 11.37
C PHE A 69 -10.09 -3.40 11.75
N CYS A 70 -10.53 -2.87 12.90
CA CYS A 70 -11.95 -2.92 13.28
C CYS A 70 -12.38 -1.68 14.10
N MET A 71 -12.69 -0.58 13.42
CA MET A 71 -13.63 0.48 13.83
C MET A 71 -14.20 1.15 12.58
#